data_AF-A0A6I3MD65-F1
#
_entry.id   AF-A0A6I3MD65-F1
#
_cell.length_a   1.000
_cell.length_b   1.000
_cell.length_c   1.000
_cell.angle_alpha   90.00
_cell.angle_beta   90.00
_cell.angle_gamma   90.00
#
_symmetry.space_group_name_H-M   'P 1'
#
loop_
_entity.id
_entity.type
_entity.pdbx_description
1 polymer ?
#
loop_
_entity_poly.entity_id
_entity_poly.type
_entity_poly.pdbx_seq_one_letter_code
_entity_poly.pdbx_strand_id
1 'polypeptide(L)' 'MSKALHEAIEQLLQEVGHPLTTSEIADRLNRSAGYSKADGSAITAFQIHGRTKNYPQLFIRDGTLVSLAGWNG' A
#
# COMPACT_ATOMS: atom_id res chain seq x y z
N MET A 1 15.45 -7.31 -9.13
CA MET A 1 14.03 -7.57 -8.85
C MET A 1 13.45 -6.32 -8.22
N SER A 2 12.80 -5.46 -9.00
CA SER A 2 12.19 -4.24 -8.46
C SER A 2 10.91 -4.62 -7.74
N LYS A 3 10.91 -4.54 -6.40
CA LYS A 3 9.71 -4.76 -5.57
C LYS A 3 8.60 -3.85 -6.07
N ALA A 4 7.48 -4.41 -6.52
CA ALA A 4 6.38 -3.61 -7.05
C ALA A 4 5.67 -2.88 -5.88
N LEU A 5 5.17 -1.66 -6.12
CA LEU A 5 4.49 -0.87 -5.08
C LEU A 5 3.33 -1.63 -4.44
N HIS A 6 2.64 -2.50 -5.19
CA HIS A 6 1.57 -3.33 -4.64
C HIS A 6 2.06 -4.37 -3.62
N GLU A 7 3.21 -5.01 -3.86
CA GLU A 7 3.79 -5.98 -2.90
C GLU A 7 4.16 -5.28 -1.58
N ALA A 8 4.72 -4.07 -1.66
CA ALA A 8 5.06 -3.30 -0.47
C ALA A 8 3.80 -2.89 0.33
N ILE A 9 2.71 -2.53 -0.35
CA ILE A 9 1.43 -2.24 0.30
C ILE A 9 0.86 -3.50 0.95
N GLU A 10 0.92 -4.65 0.26
CA GLU A 10 0.44 -5.92 0.78
C GLU A 10 1.18 -6.33 2.04
N GLN A 11 2.52 -6.34 2.00
CA GLN A 11 3.34 -6.66 3.18
C GLN A 11 3.06 -5.72 4.35
N LEU A 12 2.95 -4.41 4.10
CA LEU A 12 2.63 -3.44 5.15
C LEU A 12 1.28 -3.74 5.80
N LEU A 13 0.25 -4.02 5.00
CA LEU A 13 -1.07 -4.36 5.54
C LEU A 13 -0.99 -5.66 6.34
N GLN A 14 -0.32 -6.71 5.85
CA GLN A 14 -0.11 -7.97 6.57
C GLN A 14 0.60 -7.76 7.91
N GLU A 15 1.65 -6.93 7.95
CA GLU A 15 2.42 -6.61 9.16
C GLU A 15 1.58 -5.86 10.21
N VAL A 16 0.74 -4.92 9.75
CA VAL A 16 -0.11 -4.10 10.62
C VAL A 16 -1.35 -4.86 11.09
N GLY A 17 -1.87 -5.78 10.28
CA GLY A 17 -3.01 -6.64 10.62
C GLY A 17 -4.37 -5.93 10.65
N HIS A 18 -4.45 -4.66 10.22
CA HIS A 18 -5.70 -3.92 10.13
C HIS A 18 -5.71 -2.95 8.93
N PRO A 19 -6.90 -2.55 8.44
CA PRO A 19 -7.00 -1.63 7.31
C PRO A 19 -6.31 -0.30 7.62
N LEU A 20 -5.70 0.30 6.60
CA LEU A 20 -5.05 1.61 6.69
C LEU A 20 -5.55 2.54 5.61
N THR A 21 -5.49 3.85 5.86
CA THR A 21 -5.76 4.83 4.82
C THR A 21 -4.61 4.92 3.81
N THR A 22 -4.91 5.37 2.60
CA THR A 22 -3.89 5.62 1.56
C THR A 22 -2.78 6.57 2.02
N SER A 23 -3.09 7.50 2.91
CA SER A 23 -2.11 8.44 3.47
C SER A 23 -1.21 7.76 4.49
N GLU A 24 -1.77 6.97 5.41
CA GLU A 24 -0.99 6.18 6.37
C GLU A 24 -0.07 5.18 5.66
N ILE A 25 -0.56 4.52 4.61
CA ILE A 25 0.25 3.62 3.80
C ILE A 25 1.42 4.38 3.16
N ALA A 26 1.17 5.55 2.57
CA ALA A 26 2.21 6.37 1.98
C ALA A 26 3.25 6.80 3.04
N ASP A 27 2.81 7.30 4.20
CA ASP A 27 3.69 7.72 5.28
C ASP A 27 4.53 6.56 5.83
N ARG A 28 3.91 5.39 6.06
CA ARG A 28 4.61 4.18 6.54
C ARG A 28 5.66 3.72 5.53
N LEU A 29 5.32 3.68 4.25
CA LEU A 29 6.25 3.28 3.20
C LEU A 29 7.40 4.28 3.03
N ASN A 30 7.13 5.58 3.09
CA ASN A 30 8.17 6.61 3.04
C ASN A 30 9.10 6.60 4.26
N ARG A 31 8.59 6.19 5.43
CA ARG A 31 9.39 6.03 6.67
C ARG A 31 10.14 4.69 6.72
N SER A 32 9.65 3.68 6.00
CA SER A 32 10.30 2.38 5.93
C SER A 32 11.49 2.45 4.99
N ALA A 33 12.68 2.14 5.50
CA ALA A 33 13.90 2.06 4.70
C ALA A 33 13.84 0.99 3.58
N GLY A 34 12.79 0.15 3.56
CA GLY A 34 12.59 -0.93 2.61
C GLY A 34 11.96 -0.53 1.27
N TYR A 35 11.49 0.71 1.11
CA TYR A 35 10.92 1.17 -0.17
C TYR A 35 11.33 2.62 -0.48
N SER A 36 12.22 2.79 -1.45
CA SER A 36 12.57 4.10 -1.99
C SER A 36 12.25 4.12 -3.49
N LYS A 37 11.56 5.17 -3.95
CA LYS A 37 11.43 5.39 -5.41
C LYS A 37 12.84 5.53 -5.99
N ALA A 38 13.04 5.02 -7.21
CA ALA A 38 14.31 5.13 -7.92
C ALA A 38 14.76 6.60 -8.12
N ASP A 39 13.80 7.53 -8.14
CA ASP A 39 13.99 8.98 -8.27
C ASP A 39 14.12 9.70 -6.91
N GLY A 40 14.09 8.98 -5.78
CA GLY A 40 14.17 9.58 -4.43
C GLY A 40 12.92 10.37 -3.98
N SER A 41 11.98 10.65 -4.89
CA SER A 41 10.69 11.25 -4.58
C SER A 41 9.88 10.43 -3.55
N ALA A 42 9.09 11.10 -2.72
CA ALA A 42 8.16 10.43 -1.81
C ALA A 42 7.02 9.73 -2.57
N ILE A 43 6.51 8.63 -2.00
CA ILE A 43 5.26 8.00 -2.40
C ILE A 43 4.12 8.87 -1.91
N THR A 44 3.14 9.14 -2.78
CA THR A 44 1.94 9.90 -2.40
C THR A 44 0.74 8.99 -2.22
N ALA A 45 -0.22 9.43 -1.40
CA ALA A 45 -1.51 8.75 -1.23
C ALA A 45 -2.21 8.51 -2.58
N PHE A 46 -2.04 9.41 -3.55
CA PHE A 46 -2.61 9.26 -4.90
C PHE A 46 -2.03 8.07 -5.65
N GLN A 47 -0.73 7.80 -5.51
CA GLN A 47 -0.09 6.62 -6.09
C GLN A 47 -0.60 5.33 -5.44
N ILE A 48 -0.79 5.33 -4.12
CA ILE A 48 -1.39 4.20 -3.39
C ILE A 48 -2.82 3.97 -3.87
N HIS A 49 -3.62 5.02 -3.98
CA HIS A 49 -5.00 4.97 -4.46
C HIS A 49 -5.08 4.39 -5.87
N GLY A 50 -4.26 4.89 -6.80
CA GLY A 50 -4.22 4.39 -8.17
C GLY A 50 -3.79 2.93 -8.25
N ARG A 51 -2.80 2.51 -7.46
CA ARG A 51 -2.35 1.11 -7.42
C ARG A 51 -3.40 0.19 -6.85
N THR A 52 -3.91 0.48 -5.65
CA THR A 52 -4.92 -0.36 -4.99
C THR A 52 -6.20 -0.47 -5.81
N LYS A 53 -6.56 0.57 -6.58
CA LYS A 53 -7.67 0.50 -7.56
C LYS A 53 -7.46 -0.55 -8.65
N ASN A 54 -6.23 -0.69 -9.14
CA ASN A 54 -5.91 -1.59 -10.26
C ASN A 54 -5.78 -3.06 -9.85
N TYR A 55 -5.73 -3.36 -8.55
CA TYR A 55 -5.61 -4.73 -8.03
C TYR A 55 -6.76 -5.06 -7.06
N PRO A 56 -8.03 -5.08 -7.54
CA PRO A 56 -9.18 -5.40 -6.70
C PRO A 56 -9.15 -6.84 -6.14
N GLN A 57 -8.37 -7.72 -6.77
CA GLN A 57 -8.13 -9.08 -6.30
C GLN A 57 -7.21 -9.16 -5.07
N LEU A 58 -6.42 -8.10 -4.80
CA LEU A 58 -5.48 -8.03 -3.67
C LEU A 58 -5.99 -7.07 -2.60
N PHE A 59 -6.63 -5.97 -3.01
CA PHE A 59 -7.05 -4.90 -2.11
C PHE A 59 -8.55 -4.66 -2.20
N ILE A 60 -9.18 -4.64 -1.03
CA ILE A 60 -10.53 -4.11 -0.83
C ILE A 60 -10.39 -2.65 -0.42
N ARG A 61 -11.29 -1.82 -0.93
CA ARG A 61 -11.23 -0.37 -0.72
C ARG A 61 -12.59 0.15 -0.26
N ASP A 62 -12.55 0.99 0.77
CA ASP A 62 -13.69 1.76 1.25
C ASP A 62 -13.27 3.25 1.31
N GLY A 63 -13.53 3.97 0.20
CA GLY A 63 -13.02 5.32 0.00
C GLY A 63 -11.48 5.40 0.00
N THR A 64 -10.92 5.98 1.07
CA THR A 64 -9.48 6.08 1.33
C THR A 64 -8.92 4.92 2.14
N LEU A 65 -9.78 4.09 2.74
CA LEU A 65 -9.38 2.93 3.52
C LEU A 65 -9.06 1.77 2.57
N VAL A 66 -7.98 1.04 2.88
CA VAL A 66 -7.48 -0.09 2.11
C VAL A 66 -7.26 -1.27 3.05
N SER A 67 -7.79 -2.42 2.68
CA SER A 67 -7.64 -3.71 3.36
C SER A 67 -7.23 -4.79 2.38
N LEU A 68 -6.74 -5.93 2.87
CA LEU A 68 -6.42 -7.08 2.02
C LEU A 68 -7.69 -7.86 1.69
N ALA A 69 -7.83 -8.25 0.42
CA ALA A 69 -8.92 -9.10 -0.03
C ALA A 69 -8.87 -10.50 0.61
N GLY A 70 -7.68 -10.98 0.96
CA GLY A 70 -7.45 -12.26 1.63
C GLY A 70 -7.68 -12.27 3.14
N TRP A 71 -8.11 -11.15 3.75
CA TRP A 71 -8.45 -11.10 5.19
C TRP A 71 -9.81 -11.70 5.53
N ASN A 72 -10.49 -12.35 4.58
CA ASN A 72 -11.57 -13.26 4.91
C ASN A 72 -11.00 -14.44 5.72
N GLY A 73 -11.18 -14.36 7.04
CA GLY A 73 -11.12 -15.51 7.93
C GLY A 73 -12.30 -16.44 7.71
#